data_AF-A0A7Y0AME5-F1
#
_entry.id   AF-A0A7Y0AME5-F1
#
_cell.length_a   1.000
_cell.length_b   1.000
_cell.length_c   1.000
_cell.angle_alpha   90.00
_cell.angle_beta   90.00
_cell.angle_gamma   90.00
#
_symmetry.space_group_name_H-M   'P 1'
#
loop_
_entity.id
_entity.type
_entity.pdbx_description
1 polymer ?
#
loop_
_entity_poly.entity_id
_entity_poly.type
_entity_poly.pdbx_seq_one_letter_code
_entity_poly.pdbx_strand_id
1 'polypeptide(L)'
;MTKEQKIQEAYGERYDSLKSGINTDGIYVGDTELLTDEEFNNWNFIGKAKNIGPGKYVSGSRPTSLSGIENNNGWIKIESEDDLPVSGKYKVISTHYSKSIIAKYARSGNTWLPVGTDDRRFIEVTHYKAIIEDKPPIY
;
A
#
# COMPACT_ATOMS: atom_id res chain seq x y z
N MET A 1 7.24 5.11 -8.86
CA MET A 1 6.01 5.90 -8.69
C MET A 1 5.99 6.46 -7.29
N THR A 2 5.69 7.75 -7.11
CA THR A 2 5.63 8.40 -5.79
C THR A 2 4.25 8.21 -5.16
N LYS A 3 4.15 8.48 -3.84
CA LYS A 3 2.88 8.46 -3.11
C LYS A 3 1.88 9.46 -3.70
N GLU A 4 2.34 10.66 -4.05
CA GLU A 4 1.52 11.71 -4.68
C GLU A 4 0.98 11.29 -6.05
N GLN A 5 1.81 10.68 -6.90
CA GLN A 5 1.37 10.15 -8.19
C GLN A 5 0.26 9.09 -8.02
N LYS A 6 0.36 8.24 -6.99
CA LYS A 6 -0.67 7.24 -6.67
C LYS A 6 -1.97 7.87 -6.19
N ILE A 7 -1.89 8.92 -5.38
CA ILE A 7 -3.06 9.69 -4.95
C ILE A 7 -3.73 10.34 -6.17
N GLN A 8 -2.96 11.01 -7.02
CA GLN A 8 -3.48 11.63 -8.24
C GLN A 8 -4.17 10.60 -9.16
N GLU A 9 -3.52 9.46 -9.41
CA GLU A 9 -4.08 8.36 -10.21
C GLU A 9 -5.41 7.85 -9.63
N ALA A 10 -5.51 7.70 -8.30
CA ALA A 10 -6.71 7.18 -7.65
C ALA A 10 -7.89 8.16 -7.64
N TYR A 11 -7.63 9.47 -7.59
CA TYR A 11 -8.66 10.51 -7.67
C TYR A 11 -9.06 10.82 -9.11
N GLY A 12 -8.22 10.50 -10.10
CA GLY A 12 -8.50 10.67 -11.52
C GLY A 12 -8.87 12.12 -11.86
N GLU A 13 -9.97 12.30 -12.60
CA GLU A 13 -10.45 13.63 -13.04
C GLU A 13 -10.86 14.55 -11.88
N ARG A 14 -11.15 13.99 -10.70
CA ARG A 14 -11.52 14.77 -9.50
C ARG A 14 -10.30 15.33 -8.75
N TYR A 15 -9.09 14.90 -9.09
CA TYR A 15 -7.91 15.31 -8.33
C TYR A 15 -7.77 16.84 -8.28
N ASP A 16 -7.88 17.53 -9.42
CA ASP A 16 -7.68 18.98 -9.46
C ASP A 16 -8.75 19.79 -8.71
N SER A 17 -10.00 19.31 -8.69
CA SER A 17 -11.08 19.99 -7.97
C SER A 17 -11.02 19.74 -6.46
N LEU A 18 -10.53 18.57 -6.05
CA LEU A 18 -10.50 18.17 -4.63
C LEU A 18 -9.15 18.38 -3.95
N LYS A 19 -8.04 18.58 -4.69
CA LYS A 19 -6.66 18.60 -4.15
C LYS A 19 -6.45 19.51 -2.94
N SER A 20 -7.17 20.63 -2.86
CA SER A 20 -7.07 21.55 -1.73
C SER A 20 -7.52 20.93 -0.40
N GLY A 21 -8.38 19.91 -0.44
CA GLY A 21 -8.85 19.14 0.71
C GLY A 21 -8.18 17.78 0.87
N ILE A 22 -7.25 17.39 0.00
CA ILE A 22 -6.55 16.08 0.07
C ILE A 22 -5.26 16.24 0.88
N ASN A 23 -5.09 15.42 1.91
CA ASN A 23 -3.86 15.40 2.71
C ASN A 23 -2.78 14.45 2.12
N THR A 24 -1.64 14.36 2.80
CA THR A 24 -0.49 13.52 2.39
C THR A 24 -0.75 12.01 2.38
N ASP A 25 -1.87 11.56 2.95
CA ASP A 25 -2.30 10.15 2.97
C ASP A 25 -3.44 9.88 1.98
N GLY A 26 -3.76 10.87 1.13
CA GLY A 26 -4.82 10.76 0.14
C GLY A 26 -6.21 10.75 0.76
N ILE A 27 -6.39 11.30 1.97
CA ILE A 27 -7.69 11.48 2.59
C ILE A 27 -8.20 12.86 2.18
N TYR A 28 -9.36 12.89 1.55
CA TYR A 28 -10.11 14.11 1.31
C TYR A 28 -10.94 14.45 2.54
N VAL A 29 -10.82 15.70 2.99
CA VAL A 29 -11.61 16.27 4.08
C VAL A 29 -12.35 17.48 3.53
N GLY A 30 -13.62 17.31 3.22
CA GLY A 30 -14.43 18.39 2.65
C GLY A 30 -15.91 18.02 2.57
N ASP A 31 -16.64 18.80 1.79
CA ASP A 31 -18.07 18.57 1.58
C ASP A 31 -18.29 17.30 0.75
N THR A 32 -19.00 16.34 1.33
CA THR A 32 -19.33 15.07 0.67
C THR A 32 -20.45 15.20 -0.36
N GLU A 33 -21.18 16.32 -0.39
CA GLU A 33 -22.21 16.60 -1.42
C GLU A 33 -21.61 16.72 -2.84
N LEU A 34 -20.28 16.81 -2.96
CA LEU A 34 -19.56 16.85 -4.23
C LEU A 34 -19.36 15.47 -4.88
N LEU A 35 -19.64 14.39 -4.14
CA LEU A 35 -19.49 13.01 -4.60
C LEU A 35 -20.83 12.46 -5.09
N THR A 36 -20.81 11.69 -6.18
CA THR A 36 -21.97 10.88 -6.59
C THR A 36 -22.12 9.67 -5.67
N ASP A 37 -23.30 9.04 -5.66
CA ASP A 37 -23.53 7.80 -4.89
C ASP A 37 -22.56 6.67 -5.27
N GLU A 38 -22.17 6.59 -6.54
CA GLU A 38 -21.18 5.61 -7.03
C GLU A 38 -19.77 5.92 -6.50
N GLU A 39 -19.36 7.19 -6.50
CA GLU A 39 -18.09 7.62 -5.93
C GLU A 39 -18.08 7.35 -4.42
N PHE A 40 -19.17 7.64 -3.73
CA PHE A 40 -19.32 7.37 -2.29
C PHE A 40 -19.17 5.88 -1.97
N ASN A 41 -19.74 4.99 -2.78
CA ASN A 41 -19.64 3.53 -2.60
C ASN A 41 -18.24 2.97 -2.90
N ASN A 42 -17.45 3.65 -3.74
CA ASN A 42 -16.09 3.25 -4.10
C ASN A 42 -15.01 3.85 -3.18
N TRP A 43 -15.42 4.63 -2.18
CA TRP A 43 -14.52 5.29 -1.24
C TRP A 43 -14.64 4.69 0.16
N ASN A 44 -13.49 4.49 0.80
CA ASN A 44 -13.42 4.12 2.20
C ASN A 44 -13.64 5.35 3.07
N PHE A 45 -14.61 5.27 3.97
CA PHE A 45 -14.81 6.24 5.03
C PHE A 45 -13.76 6.05 6.13
N ILE A 46 -12.96 7.07 6.41
CA ILE A 46 -11.81 7.01 7.33
C ILE A 46 -12.09 7.69 8.67
N GLY A 47 -13.03 8.63 8.75
CA GLY A 47 -13.24 9.39 9.99
C GLY A 47 -14.60 10.07 10.13
N LYS A 48 -15.04 10.23 11.39
CA LYS A 48 -16.38 10.68 11.77
C LYS A 48 -16.75 12.02 11.16
N ALA A 49 -17.96 12.08 10.63
CA ALA A 49 -18.64 13.27 10.17
C ALA A 49 -18.73 14.33 11.30
N LYS A 50 -18.08 15.49 11.13
CA LYS A 50 -18.33 16.67 11.98
C LYS A 50 -19.46 17.48 11.36
N ASN A 51 -20.55 17.67 12.08
CA ASN A 51 -21.61 18.59 11.66
C ASN A 51 -21.06 20.03 11.71
N ILE A 52 -21.17 20.75 10.61
CA ILE A 52 -20.72 22.15 10.47
C ILE A 52 -21.88 23.10 10.12
N GLY A 53 -23.12 22.60 10.18
CA GLY A 53 -24.33 23.35 9.88
C GLY A 53 -25.52 22.43 9.57
N PRO A 54 -26.74 22.98 9.41
CA PRO A 54 -27.91 22.20 9.02
C PRO A 54 -27.65 21.47 7.70
N GLY A 55 -27.68 20.13 7.73
CA GLY A 55 -27.41 19.27 6.57
C GLY A 55 -25.93 19.07 6.20
N LYS A 56 -24.99 19.84 6.79
CA LYS A 56 -23.59 19.83 6.37
C LYS A 56 -22.72 19.00 7.30
N TYR A 57 -22.02 18.03 6.71
CA TYR A 57 -21.10 17.16 7.41
C TYR A 57 -19.75 17.13 6.71
N VAL A 58 -18.67 17.28 7.48
CA VAL A 58 -17.32 17.05 6.98
C VAL A 58 -16.89 15.67 7.43
N SER A 59 -16.63 14.77 6.48
CA SER A 59 -16.03 13.48 6.78
C SER A 59 -14.71 13.30 6.04
N GLY A 60 -13.86 12.44 6.59
CA GLY A 60 -12.63 12.01 5.92
C GLY A 60 -12.92 10.78 5.09
N SER A 61 -12.69 10.84 3.79
CA SER A 61 -12.87 9.72 2.88
C SER A 61 -11.72 9.63 1.88
N ARG A 62 -11.46 8.43 1.36
CA ARG A 62 -10.46 8.20 0.32
C ARG A 62 -10.91 7.11 -0.64
N PRO A 63 -10.50 7.12 -1.93
CA PRO A 63 -10.70 6.00 -2.82
C PRO A 63 -10.23 4.67 -2.22
N THR A 64 -11.00 3.59 -2.39
CA THR A 64 -10.64 2.26 -1.86
C THR A 64 -9.31 1.74 -2.40
N SER A 65 -8.94 2.15 -3.62
CA SER A 65 -7.65 1.86 -4.26
C SER A 65 -6.43 2.42 -3.50
N LEU A 66 -6.63 3.42 -2.63
CA LEU A 66 -5.58 3.98 -1.75
C LEU A 66 -5.46 3.26 -0.41
N SER A 67 -6.18 2.16 -0.19
CA SER A 67 -6.01 1.36 1.02
C SER A 67 -4.56 0.89 1.17
N GLY A 68 -3.97 1.09 2.35
CA GLY A 68 -2.59 0.74 2.67
C GLY A 68 -1.53 1.71 2.14
N ILE A 69 -1.91 2.87 1.59
CA ILE A 69 -0.94 3.88 1.11
C ILE A 69 -0.04 4.45 2.22
N GLU A 70 -0.51 4.41 3.47
CA GLU A 70 0.24 4.85 4.65
C GLU A 70 1.50 4.02 4.91
N ASN A 71 1.49 2.73 4.56
CA ASN A 71 2.57 1.79 4.86
C ASN A 71 2.94 0.91 3.66
N ASN A 72 2.59 1.36 2.44
CA ASN A 72 2.80 0.63 1.20
C ASN A 72 2.26 -0.82 1.24
N ASN A 73 1.07 -1.01 1.82
CA ASN A 73 0.47 -2.33 2.05
C ASN A 73 1.38 -3.30 2.85
N GLY A 74 2.25 -2.75 3.70
CA GLY A 74 3.26 -3.48 4.47
C GLY A 74 4.47 -3.97 3.67
N TRP A 75 4.65 -3.48 2.43
CA TRP A 75 5.83 -3.75 1.63
C TRP A 75 6.93 -2.74 1.94
N ILE A 76 8.12 -3.25 2.22
CA ILE A 76 9.33 -2.45 2.37
C ILE A 76 10.03 -2.43 1.02
N LYS A 77 10.30 -1.24 0.50
CA LYS A 77 11.10 -1.03 -0.71
C LYS A 77 12.57 -1.04 -0.32
N ILE A 78 13.40 -1.74 -1.11
CA ILE A 78 14.84 -1.75 -0.93
C ILE A 78 15.41 -0.60 -1.76
N GLU A 79 15.87 0.46 -1.11
CA GLU A 79 16.54 1.60 -1.76
C GLU A 79 18.03 1.65 -1.40
N SER A 80 18.42 0.98 -0.32
CA SER A 80 19.78 0.92 0.21
C SER A 80 20.05 -0.42 0.92
N GLU A 81 21.30 -0.63 1.35
CA GLU A 81 21.66 -1.80 2.14
C GLU A 81 21.00 -1.82 3.53
N ASP A 82 20.70 -0.65 4.10
CA ASP A 82 20.05 -0.54 5.41
C ASP A 82 18.58 -1.01 5.38
N ASP A 83 17.98 -1.04 4.20
CA ASP A 83 16.61 -1.56 3.99
C ASP A 83 16.58 -3.08 3.88
N LEU A 84 17.73 -3.76 3.88
CA LEU A 84 17.77 -5.21 3.72
C LEU A 84 17.25 -5.91 4.99
N PRO A 85 16.43 -6.96 4.84
CA PRO A 85 15.94 -7.69 6.00
C PRO A 85 17.06 -8.47 6.70
N VAL A 86 16.74 -9.01 7.88
CA VAL A 86 17.55 -10.10 8.45
C VAL A 86 17.45 -11.36 7.58
N SER A 87 18.41 -12.28 7.72
CA SER A 87 18.34 -13.58 7.01
C SER A 87 17.06 -14.31 7.36
N GLY A 88 16.28 -14.76 6.36
CA GLY A 88 14.96 -15.32 6.60
C GLY A 88 14.16 -15.56 5.31
N LYS A 89 12.90 -15.99 5.44
CA LYS A 89 11.96 -16.13 4.32
C LYS A 89 11.02 -14.94 4.27
N TYR A 90 10.80 -14.42 3.07
CA TYR A 90 9.95 -13.25 2.84
C TYR A 90 9.10 -13.44 1.59
N LYS A 91 7.97 -12.75 1.54
CA LYS A 91 7.28 -12.50 0.28
C LYS A 91 8.01 -11.35 -0.41
N VAL A 92 8.36 -11.51 -1.68
CA VAL A 92 9.17 -10.54 -2.43
C VAL A 92 8.54 -10.16 -3.77
N ILE A 93 8.80 -8.95 -4.23
CA ILE A 93 8.59 -8.54 -5.62
C ILE A 93 9.96 -8.56 -6.29
N SER A 94 10.10 -9.46 -7.26
CA SER A 94 11.33 -9.60 -8.05
C SER A 94 11.18 -8.95 -9.41
N THR A 95 12.25 -8.39 -9.94
CA THR A 95 12.29 -7.92 -11.34
C THR A 95 12.24 -9.09 -12.34
N HIS A 96 12.67 -10.29 -11.93
CA HIS A 96 12.67 -11.49 -12.76
C HIS A 96 11.29 -12.14 -12.90
N TYR A 97 10.39 -11.94 -11.94
CA TYR A 97 9.06 -12.55 -11.94
C TYR A 97 7.99 -11.46 -11.96
N SER A 98 7.04 -11.54 -12.89
CA SER A 98 5.91 -10.60 -12.99
C SER A 98 4.88 -10.73 -11.85
N LYS A 99 5.25 -11.38 -10.75
CA LYS A 99 4.39 -11.65 -9.59
C LYS A 99 5.21 -11.69 -8.31
N SER A 100 4.54 -11.50 -7.17
CA SER A 100 5.17 -11.73 -5.88
C SER A 100 5.42 -13.23 -5.66
N ILE A 101 6.59 -13.58 -5.15
CA ILE A 101 6.98 -14.97 -4.80
C ILE A 101 7.50 -15.05 -3.37
N ILE A 102 7.82 -16.25 -2.89
CA ILE A 102 8.55 -16.45 -1.65
C ILE A 102 10.03 -16.60 -1.98
N ALA A 103 10.89 -15.86 -1.28
CA ALA A 103 12.34 -15.97 -1.39
C ALA A 103 12.99 -15.97 -0.01
N LYS A 104 14.14 -16.63 0.09
CA LYS A 104 15.02 -16.60 1.25
C LYS A 104 16.10 -15.55 1.03
N TYR A 105 16.24 -14.64 1.98
CA TYR A 105 17.38 -13.73 2.05
C TYR A 105 18.50 -14.34 2.89
N ALA A 106 19.73 -14.24 2.40
CA ALA A 106 20.94 -14.62 3.12
C ALA A 106 21.89 -13.42 3.24
N ARG A 107 22.00 -12.86 4.45
CA ARG A 107 22.80 -11.65 4.73
C ARG A 107 24.30 -11.84 4.44
N SER A 108 24.84 -13.05 4.63
CA SER A 108 26.26 -13.34 4.41
C SER A 108 26.71 -13.16 2.96
N GLY A 109 25.79 -13.31 2.01
CA GLY A 109 26.06 -13.11 0.58
C GLY A 109 25.30 -11.95 -0.03
N ASN A 110 24.51 -11.22 0.76
CA ASN A 110 23.52 -10.25 0.28
C ASN A 110 22.69 -10.78 -0.91
N THR A 111 22.23 -12.04 -0.80
CA THR A 111 21.58 -12.74 -1.91
C THR A 111 20.17 -13.18 -1.58
N TRP A 112 19.32 -13.13 -2.59
CA TRP A 112 17.96 -13.68 -2.55
C TRP A 112 17.87 -14.95 -3.38
N LEU A 113 17.29 -16.00 -2.79
CA LEU A 113 17.05 -17.27 -3.45
C LEU A 113 15.55 -17.58 -3.44
N PRO A 114 14.92 -17.82 -4.60
CA PRO A 114 13.51 -18.20 -4.63
C PRO A 114 13.30 -19.55 -3.94
N VAL A 115 12.16 -19.70 -3.26
CA VAL A 115 11.79 -20.91 -2.50
C VAL A 115 10.64 -21.60 -3.21
N GLY A 116 10.74 -22.93 -3.37
CA GLY A 116 9.69 -23.73 -4.00
C GLY A 116 9.67 -23.64 -5.53
N THR A 117 10.79 -23.22 -6.12
CA THR A 117 11.02 -23.21 -7.58
C THR A 117 12.23 -24.07 -7.92
N ASP A 118 12.23 -24.68 -9.11
CA ASP A 118 13.43 -25.37 -9.63
C ASP A 118 14.55 -24.40 -10.02
N ASP A 119 14.22 -23.11 -10.13
CA ASP A 119 15.18 -22.03 -10.34
C ASP A 119 16.04 -21.83 -9.09
N ARG A 120 17.35 -22.08 -9.21
CA ARG A 120 18.33 -21.89 -8.12
C ARG A 120 19.16 -20.62 -8.28
N ARG A 121 18.82 -19.76 -9.26
CA ARG A 121 19.56 -18.52 -9.49
C ARG A 121 19.22 -17.50 -8.42
N PHE A 122 20.20 -16.64 -8.12
CA PHE A 122 19.93 -15.46 -7.33
C PHE A 122 19.01 -14.52 -8.10
N ILE A 123 18.13 -13.85 -7.36
CA ILE A 123 17.16 -12.92 -7.95
C ILE A 123 17.35 -11.52 -7.41
N GLU A 124 17.04 -10.55 -8.26
CA GLU A 124 16.92 -9.17 -7.82
C GLU A 124 15.54 -8.95 -7.20
N VAL A 125 15.52 -8.31 -6.04
CA VAL A 125 14.32 -8.02 -5.25
C VAL A 125 14.23 -6.52 -5.05
N THR A 126 13.07 -5.95 -5.35
CA THR A 126 12.81 -4.51 -5.18
C THR A 126 12.01 -4.22 -3.92
N HIS A 127 11.17 -5.16 -3.50
CA HIS A 127 10.34 -5.03 -2.32
C HIS A 127 10.24 -6.36 -1.59
N TYR A 128 10.12 -6.31 -0.28
CA TYR A 128 9.83 -7.49 0.54
C TYR A 128 8.78 -7.20 1.60
N LYS A 129 8.16 -8.26 2.09
CA LYS A 129 7.21 -8.25 3.20
C LYS A 129 7.42 -9.50 4.05
N ALA A 130 7.38 -9.35 5.37
CA ALA A 130 7.46 -10.47 6.29
C ALA A 130 6.29 -11.45 6.05
N ILE A 131 6.60 -12.75 6.10
CA ILE A 131 5.57 -13.78 6.15
C ILE A 131 5.17 -13.91 7.61
N ILE A 132 3.96 -13.46 7.94
CA ILE A 132 3.38 -13.69 9.25
C ILE A 132 2.94 -15.15 9.24
N GLU A 133 3.69 -16.02 9.92
CA GLU A 133 3.25 -17.41 10.13
C GLU A 133 2.02 -17.40 11.04
N ASP A 134 1.00 -18.16 10.65
CA ASP A 134 -0.15 -18.39 11.51
C ASP A 134 0.35 -19.02 12.82
N LYS A 135 -0.20 -18.55 13.94
CA LYS A 135 0.07 -19.22 15.22
C LYS A 135 -0.45 -20.65 15.12
N PRO A 136 0.30 -21.65 15.60
CA PRO A 136 -0.20 -23.02 15.62
C PRO A 136 -1.55 -23.07 16.35
N PRO A 137 -2.47 -23.97 15.94
CA PRO A 137 -3.69 -24.21 16.70
C PRO A 137 -3.37 -24.44 18.18
N ILE A 138 -4.19 -23.88 19.06
CA ILE A 138 -4.01 -23.97 20.51
C ILE A 138 -4.53 -25.34 21.05
N TYR A 139 -5.05 -26.22 20.19
CA TYR A 139 -5.55 -27.54 20.56
C TYR A 139 -4.95 -28.64 19.68
#